data_AF-A0A8T7CKG5-F1
#
_entry.id   AF-A0A8T7CKG5-F1
#
_cell.length_a   1.000
_cell.length_b   1.000
_cell.length_c   1.000
_cell.angle_alpha   90.00
_cell.angle_beta   90.00
_cell.angle_gamma   90.00
#
_symmetry.space_group_name_H-M   'P 1'
#
loop_
_entity.id
_entity.type
_entity.pdbx_description
1 polymer ?
#
loop_
_entity_poly.entity_id
_entity_poly.type
_entity_poly.pdbx_seq_one_letter_code
_entity_poly.pdbx_strand_id
1 'polypeptide(L)'
;RYLHQANYTSGYRVLDAFDIANGNLLQAAFFDTNPPDTDAPGFAGVWSGYYFFNSGAVALSQINKGELFVLMPHLDSDADGVEDQLDNCLNTQNATQTDTDTDGVGDACDNCTARANPDQCDTNGDGFGNRCDADLDNNNIVNTFDLAEMRSDFGLSGSNDADLDCNGTVNTFDLAIMREDFGSAPGPSALVP
;
A
#
# COMPACT_ATOMS: atom_id res chain seq x y z
N ARG A 1 6.34 0.46 -9.66
CA ARG A 1 7.48 0.53 -8.69
C ARG A 1 8.60 1.34 -9.29
N TYR A 2 8.96 2.47 -8.66
CA TYR A 2 10.03 3.33 -9.14
C TYR A 2 11.41 2.94 -8.61
N LEU A 3 12.42 3.10 -9.46
CA LEU A 3 13.84 2.94 -9.15
C LEU A 3 14.51 4.32 -9.17
N HIS A 4 15.17 4.66 -8.08
CA HIS A 4 15.91 5.90 -7.95
C HIS A 4 17.38 5.69 -8.26
N GLN A 5 17.90 6.43 -9.24
CA GLN A 5 19.29 6.35 -9.66
C GLN A 5 19.96 7.72 -9.50
N ALA A 6 21.03 7.77 -8.71
CA ALA A 6 21.98 8.88 -8.73
C ALA A 6 23.23 8.43 -9.48
N ASN A 7 23.76 9.32 -10.31
CA ASN A 7 24.97 9.06 -11.07
C ASN A 7 25.90 10.29 -11.05
N TYR A 8 27.19 10.02 -10.87
CA TYR A 8 28.29 10.98 -10.94
C TYR A 8 28.32 11.82 -12.22
N THR A 9 27.71 11.34 -13.30
CA THR A 9 27.69 12.02 -14.61
C THR A 9 26.30 12.32 -15.14
N SER A 10 25.22 12.02 -14.42
CA SER A 10 23.86 12.24 -14.96
C SER A 10 22.82 12.75 -13.97
N GLY A 11 23.28 13.21 -12.79
CA GLY A 11 22.39 13.79 -11.78
C GLY A 11 21.54 12.70 -11.12
N TYR A 12 20.27 12.99 -10.93
CA TYR A 12 19.27 12.09 -10.38
C TYR A 12 18.20 11.74 -11.41
N ARG A 13 17.78 10.47 -11.43
CA ARG A 13 16.73 9.94 -12.30
C ARG A 13 15.78 9.06 -11.49
N VAL A 14 14.52 9.13 -11.86
CA VAL A 14 13.47 8.21 -11.43
C VAL A 14 13.07 7.38 -12.63
N LEU A 15 13.19 6.07 -12.49
CA LEU A 15 12.91 5.11 -13.55
C LEU A 15 11.70 4.28 -13.15
N ASP A 16 10.70 4.20 -14.01
CA ASP A 16 9.58 3.28 -13.84
C ASP A 16 10.00 1.87 -14.27
N ALA A 17 9.89 0.94 -13.34
CA ALA A 17 10.21 -0.47 -13.49
C ALA A 17 8.96 -1.38 -13.53
N PHE A 18 7.77 -0.82 -13.75
CA PHE A 18 6.52 -1.59 -13.88
C PHE A 18 6.65 -2.78 -14.84
N ASP A 19 7.31 -2.56 -15.99
CA ASP A 19 7.47 -3.57 -17.04
C ASP A 19 8.91 -4.10 -17.18
N ILE A 20 9.67 -4.11 -16.07
CA ILE A 20 11.07 -4.54 -16.09
C ILE A 20 11.25 -6.01 -16.49
N ALA A 21 10.23 -6.84 -16.26
CA ALA A 21 10.23 -8.26 -16.66
C ALA A 21 10.33 -8.43 -18.19
N ASN A 22 9.79 -7.48 -18.96
CA ASN A 22 9.92 -7.45 -20.43
C ASN A 22 11.13 -6.62 -20.90
N GLY A 23 12.00 -6.21 -19.97
CA GLY A 23 13.18 -5.40 -20.26
C GLY A 23 12.88 -3.92 -20.48
N ASN A 24 11.67 -3.46 -20.16
CA ASN A 24 11.27 -2.07 -20.30
C ASN A 24 11.57 -1.31 -19.01
N LEU A 25 12.29 -0.19 -19.16
CA LEU A 25 12.61 0.73 -18.07
C LEU A 25 12.44 2.15 -18.61
N LEU A 26 11.41 2.85 -18.14
CA LEU A 26 11.03 4.17 -18.65
C LEU A 26 11.55 5.26 -17.69
N GLN A 27 11.99 6.40 -18.22
CA GLN A 27 12.36 7.53 -17.37
C GLN A 27 11.10 8.30 -16.98
N ALA A 28 10.71 8.22 -15.71
CA ALA A 28 9.56 8.93 -15.15
C ALA A 28 9.89 10.38 -14.80
N ALA A 29 11.07 10.63 -14.22
CA ALA A 29 11.53 11.97 -13.87
C ALA A 29 13.05 12.06 -13.86
N PHE A 30 13.59 13.28 -13.91
CA PHE A 30 15.01 13.54 -13.71
C PHE A 30 15.23 14.89 -13.03
N PHE A 31 16.38 15.03 -12.37
CA PHE A 31 16.85 16.28 -11.81
C PHE A 31 18.33 16.44 -12.11
N ASP A 32 18.66 17.50 -12.84
CA ASP A 32 20.05 17.88 -13.09
C ASP A 32 20.52 18.85 -12.00
N THR A 33 21.54 18.44 -11.25
CA THR A 33 22.15 19.25 -10.20
C THR A 33 23.03 20.37 -10.73
N ASN A 34 23.28 20.45 -12.04
CA ASN A 34 24.09 21.50 -12.66
C ASN A 34 23.63 21.80 -14.10
N PRO A 35 22.47 22.43 -14.29
CA PRO A 35 22.11 22.88 -15.64
C PRO A 35 23.20 23.84 -16.15
N PRO A 36 23.70 23.68 -17.39
CA PRO A 36 24.50 24.70 -18.04
C PRO A 36 23.58 25.90 -18.34
N ASP A 37 24.13 27.04 -18.75
CA ASP A 37 23.35 28.25 -19.10
C ASP A 37 22.43 28.09 -20.35
N THR A 38 22.16 26.85 -20.75
CA THR A 38 21.24 26.42 -21.80
C THR A 38 20.32 25.35 -21.20
N ASP A 39 19.05 25.25 -21.64
CA ASP A 39 18.13 24.17 -21.25
C ASP A 39 18.59 22.74 -21.71
N ALA A 40 19.88 22.58 -22.03
CA ALA A 40 20.51 21.30 -22.29
C ALA A 40 21.08 20.73 -20.98
N PRO A 41 21.14 19.41 -20.76
CA PRO A 41 21.71 18.87 -19.51
C PRO A 41 23.24 19.11 -19.42
N GLY A 42 23.72 19.50 -18.23
CA GLY A 42 25.06 20.08 -17.98
C GLY A 42 25.82 19.34 -16.89
N PHE A 43 25.89 18.03 -17.02
CA PHE A 43 26.16 17.13 -15.91
C PHE A 43 27.40 17.47 -15.04
N ALA A 44 27.13 17.89 -13.80
CA ALA A 44 28.01 17.70 -12.64
C ALA A 44 27.22 16.89 -11.62
N GLY A 45 27.49 15.59 -11.54
CA GLY A 45 26.58 14.64 -10.90
C GLY A 45 26.51 14.70 -9.38
N VAL A 46 25.89 13.66 -8.82
CA VAL A 46 25.55 13.56 -7.40
C VAL A 46 26.64 12.75 -6.68
N TRP A 47 27.08 13.23 -5.51
CA TRP A 47 28.02 12.51 -4.64
C TRP A 47 27.32 11.44 -3.79
N SER A 48 26.15 11.79 -3.24
CA SER A 48 25.33 10.89 -2.43
C SER A 48 23.84 11.23 -2.62
N GLY A 49 23.01 10.19 -2.71
CA GLY A 49 21.55 10.29 -2.68
C GLY A 49 21.00 9.56 -1.47
N TYR A 50 20.12 10.22 -0.72
CA TYR A 50 19.43 9.66 0.44
C TYR A 50 17.95 9.48 0.10
N TYR A 51 17.54 8.23 -0.09
CA TYR A 51 16.22 7.82 -0.58
C TYR A 51 15.32 7.25 0.52
N PHE A 52 15.53 7.65 1.78
CA PHE A 52 14.98 6.94 2.94
C PHE A 52 13.89 7.73 3.68
N PHE A 53 13.36 8.80 3.10
CA PHE A 53 12.27 9.52 3.75
C PHE A 53 10.94 8.83 3.45
N ASN A 54 10.18 8.46 4.49
CA ASN A 54 8.82 7.92 4.34
C ASN A 54 7.90 8.88 3.57
N SER A 55 8.23 10.17 3.54
CA SER A 55 7.51 11.19 2.76
C SER A 55 7.77 11.13 1.25
N GLY A 56 8.52 10.14 0.75
CA GLY A 56 8.95 10.10 -0.66
C GLY A 56 10.00 11.16 -1.04
N ALA A 57 10.44 11.98 -0.09
CA ALA A 57 11.46 12.98 -0.34
C ALA A 57 12.81 12.31 -0.63
N VAL A 58 13.63 12.97 -1.45
CA VAL A 58 14.97 12.51 -1.82
C VAL A 58 15.95 13.65 -1.62
N ALA A 59 16.95 13.43 -0.75
CA ALA A 59 18.02 14.41 -0.56
C ALA A 59 19.22 14.05 -1.43
N LEU A 60 19.75 15.03 -2.17
CA LEU A 60 20.87 14.88 -3.09
C LEU A 60 21.99 15.85 -2.73
N SER A 61 23.22 15.37 -2.57
CA SER A 61 24.39 16.23 -2.43
C SER A 61 25.16 16.34 -3.74
N GLN A 62 25.42 17.57 -4.17
CA GLN A 62 26.17 17.83 -5.40
C GLN A 62 27.68 17.62 -5.20
N ILE A 63 28.34 17.04 -6.21
CA ILE A 63 29.77 16.73 -6.16
C ILE A 63 30.68 17.96 -6.12
N ASN A 64 30.35 19.03 -6.84
CA ASN A 64 31.30 20.12 -7.11
C ASN A 64 31.09 21.39 -6.28
N LYS A 65 29.87 21.66 -5.79
CA LYS A 65 29.57 22.89 -5.05
C LYS A 65 29.18 22.66 -3.58
N GLY A 66 29.05 21.41 -3.15
CA GLY A 66 28.62 21.07 -1.79
C GLY A 66 27.17 21.47 -1.48
N GLU A 67 26.37 21.75 -2.52
CA GLU A 67 24.95 22.06 -2.41
C GLU A 67 24.16 20.81 -2.04
N LEU A 68 23.13 20.98 -1.19
CA LEU A 68 22.19 19.95 -0.80
C LEU A 68 20.81 20.31 -1.37
N PHE A 69 20.27 19.44 -2.20
CA PHE A 69 18.90 19.52 -2.72
C PHE A 69 18.00 18.56 -1.96
N VAL A 70 16.77 18.96 -1.68
CA VAL A 70 15.70 18.08 -1.20
C VAL A 70 14.60 18.12 -2.25
N LEU A 71 14.37 16.99 -2.90
CA LEU A 71 13.40 16.83 -3.96
C LEU A 71 12.17 16.07 -3.45
N MET A 72 11.00 16.43 -3.96
CA MET A 72 9.76 15.67 -3.79
C MET A 72 9.25 15.32 -5.20
N PRO A 73 9.62 14.16 -5.75
CA PRO A 73 9.11 13.76 -7.05
C PRO A 73 7.59 13.55 -6.94
N HIS A 74 6.82 14.23 -7.78
CA HIS A 74 5.37 14.02 -7.90
C HIS A 74 5.20 12.81 -8.82
N LEU A 75 4.97 11.64 -8.22
CA LEU A 75 4.85 10.36 -8.89
C LEU A 75 3.37 9.92 -8.87
N ASP A 76 2.99 9.13 -9.86
CA ASP A 76 1.64 8.59 -10.08
C ASP A 76 1.84 7.17 -10.63
N SER A 77 1.86 6.22 -9.71
CA SER A 77 2.29 4.83 -9.91
C SER A 77 1.35 4.03 -10.78
N ASP A 78 0.05 4.33 -10.74
CA ASP A 78 -0.98 3.63 -11.50
C ASP A 78 -1.59 4.46 -12.65
N ALA A 79 -1.14 5.71 -12.79
CA ALA A 79 -1.52 6.64 -13.84
C ALA A 79 -3.02 6.99 -13.85
N ASP A 80 -3.64 7.08 -12.67
CA ASP A 80 -5.04 7.47 -12.52
C ASP A 80 -5.25 9.00 -12.44
N GLY A 81 -4.15 9.76 -12.33
CA GLY A 81 -4.16 11.22 -12.23
C GLY A 81 -4.12 11.76 -10.80
N VAL A 82 -3.95 10.91 -9.80
CA VAL A 82 -3.70 11.26 -8.39
C VAL A 82 -2.25 10.94 -8.08
N GLU A 83 -1.59 11.81 -7.30
CA GLU A 83 -0.20 11.57 -6.92
C GLU A 83 -0.11 10.51 -5.82
N ASP A 84 0.92 9.65 -5.86
CA ASP A 84 1.17 8.56 -4.90
C ASP A 84 1.01 8.96 -3.42
N GLN A 85 1.34 10.21 -3.07
CA GLN A 85 1.26 10.73 -1.70
C GLN A 85 -0.14 11.19 -1.27
N LEU A 86 -1.05 11.35 -2.23
CA LEU A 86 -2.44 11.73 -2.08
C LEU A 86 -3.39 10.60 -2.51
N ASP A 87 -2.85 9.46 -2.95
CA ASP A 87 -3.58 8.33 -3.52
C ASP A 87 -3.84 7.25 -2.45
N ASN A 88 -5.12 7.00 -2.16
CA ASN A 88 -5.56 5.96 -1.22
C ASN A 88 -5.56 4.54 -1.84
N CYS A 89 -5.18 4.38 -3.11
CA CYS A 89 -4.97 3.11 -3.79
C CYS A 89 -3.75 3.13 -4.73
N LEU A 90 -2.55 3.34 -4.16
CA LEU A 90 -1.23 3.47 -4.84
C LEU A 90 -0.95 2.62 -6.11
N ASN A 91 -1.61 1.47 -6.29
CA ASN A 91 -1.39 0.59 -7.44
C ASN A 91 -2.69 0.21 -8.19
N THR A 92 -3.81 0.84 -7.89
CA THR A 92 -5.14 0.50 -8.42
C THR A 92 -5.91 1.77 -8.78
N GLN A 93 -6.04 2.01 -10.09
CA GLN A 93 -6.61 3.25 -10.60
C GLN A 93 -7.97 3.58 -9.99
N ASN A 94 -8.06 4.72 -9.32
CA ASN A 94 -9.26 5.15 -8.63
C ASN A 94 -9.31 6.68 -8.52
N ALA A 95 -9.26 7.38 -9.66
CA ALA A 95 -9.21 8.85 -9.75
C ALA A 95 -10.26 9.63 -8.92
N THR A 96 -11.36 8.99 -8.51
CA THR A 96 -12.38 9.59 -7.63
C THR A 96 -11.99 9.59 -6.15
N GLN A 97 -11.00 8.80 -5.76
CA GLN A 97 -10.47 8.66 -4.39
C GLN A 97 -11.58 8.39 -3.37
N THR A 98 -12.55 7.57 -3.76
CA THR A 98 -13.66 7.18 -2.87
C THR A 98 -13.09 6.30 -1.77
N ASP A 99 -13.44 6.62 -0.53
CA ASP A 99 -13.09 5.89 0.68
C ASP A 99 -14.32 5.99 1.60
N THR A 100 -15.12 4.93 1.59
CA THR A 100 -16.46 4.91 2.17
C THR A 100 -16.43 4.87 3.69
N ASP A 101 -15.45 4.21 4.30
CA ASP A 101 -15.34 4.03 5.75
C ASP A 101 -14.24 4.87 6.40
N THR A 102 -13.49 5.63 5.60
CA THR A 102 -12.51 6.65 5.98
C THR A 102 -11.28 6.10 6.70
N ASP A 103 -10.84 4.91 6.31
CA ASP A 103 -9.70 4.23 6.91
C ASP A 103 -8.35 4.57 6.24
N GLY A 104 -8.39 5.24 5.08
CA GLY A 104 -7.23 5.63 4.29
C GLY A 104 -6.88 4.68 3.14
N VAL A 105 -7.66 3.62 2.94
CA VAL A 105 -7.62 2.73 1.79
C VAL A 105 -8.85 3.01 0.92
N GLY A 106 -8.65 3.23 -0.37
CA GLY A 106 -9.76 3.55 -1.26
C GLY A 106 -10.63 2.34 -1.58
N ASP A 107 -11.92 2.55 -1.82
CA ASP A 107 -12.91 1.50 -2.15
C ASP A 107 -12.46 0.59 -3.31
N ALA A 108 -11.58 1.07 -4.19
CA ALA A 108 -11.08 0.32 -5.34
C ALA A 108 -10.06 -0.77 -4.97
N CYS A 109 -9.38 -0.63 -3.83
CA CYS A 109 -8.36 -1.53 -3.33
C CYS A 109 -8.61 -2.00 -1.88
N ASP A 110 -9.78 -1.66 -1.33
CA ASP A 110 -10.19 -2.01 0.02
C ASP A 110 -10.95 -3.36 0.05
N ASN A 111 -10.42 -4.33 0.80
CA ASN A 111 -11.05 -5.63 1.02
C ASN A 111 -12.21 -5.63 2.04
N CYS A 112 -12.50 -4.47 2.66
CA CYS A 112 -13.60 -4.25 3.59
C CYS A 112 -14.24 -2.85 3.47
N THR A 113 -14.64 -2.43 2.25
CA THR A 113 -15.26 -1.12 1.85
C THR A 113 -16.27 -0.41 2.79
N ALA A 114 -16.81 -1.07 3.82
CA ALA A 114 -17.77 -0.49 4.77
C ALA A 114 -17.31 -0.61 6.24
N ARG A 115 -16.09 -1.07 6.50
CA ARG A 115 -15.57 -1.49 7.80
C ARG A 115 -14.05 -1.22 7.87
N ALA A 116 -13.70 -0.06 8.41
CA ALA A 116 -12.33 0.42 8.49
C ALA A 116 -11.32 -0.64 8.98
N ASN A 117 -10.34 -0.95 8.14
CA ASN A 117 -9.23 -1.87 8.36
C ASN A 117 -7.98 -1.41 7.56
N PRO A 118 -7.27 -0.38 8.04
CA PRO A 118 -6.13 0.20 7.32
C PRO A 118 -4.97 -0.78 7.06
N ASP A 119 -4.95 -1.92 7.74
CA ASP A 119 -3.97 -2.98 7.59
C ASP A 119 -4.32 -3.98 6.47
N GLN A 120 -5.55 -3.95 5.96
CA GLN A 120 -6.05 -4.77 4.84
C GLN A 120 -5.77 -6.26 5.03
N CYS A 121 -5.80 -6.70 6.29
CA CYS A 121 -5.49 -8.06 6.69
C CYS A 121 -6.56 -9.03 6.15
N ASP A 122 -6.12 -10.02 5.38
CA ASP A 122 -6.91 -11.10 4.81
C ASP A 122 -6.10 -12.39 5.00
N THR A 123 -6.44 -13.15 6.05
CA THR A 123 -5.64 -14.29 6.52
C THR A 123 -5.86 -15.54 5.68
N ASN A 124 -7.08 -15.75 5.21
CA ASN A 124 -7.45 -16.90 4.40
C ASN A 124 -7.20 -16.66 2.89
N GLY A 125 -6.99 -15.41 2.48
CA GLY A 125 -6.60 -14.98 1.14
C GLY A 125 -7.75 -15.01 0.13
N ASP A 126 -8.98 -14.84 0.59
CA ASP A 126 -10.17 -14.95 -0.25
C ASP A 126 -10.66 -13.63 -0.87
N GLY A 127 -10.01 -12.52 -0.52
CA GLY A 127 -10.32 -11.18 -0.99
C GLY A 127 -11.24 -10.39 -0.07
N PHE A 128 -11.69 -10.95 1.05
CA PHE A 128 -12.38 -10.24 2.13
C PHE A 128 -11.45 -10.11 3.34
N GLY A 129 -11.38 -8.91 3.89
CA GLY A 129 -10.54 -8.70 5.07
C GLY A 129 -11.16 -9.33 6.31
N ASN A 130 -10.31 -9.80 7.23
CA ASN A 130 -10.74 -10.38 8.51
C ASN A 130 -11.74 -9.46 9.25
N ARG A 131 -11.61 -8.13 9.09
CA ARG A 131 -12.48 -7.14 9.74
C ARG A 131 -13.95 -7.21 9.32
N CYS A 132 -14.23 -7.68 8.11
CA CYS A 132 -15.58 -7.79 7.56
C CYS A 132 -15.97 -9.23 7.20
N ASP A 133 -15.10 -10.20 7.53
CA ASP A 133 -15.33 -11.63 7.31
C ASP A 133 -15.35 -12.41 8.63
N ALA A 134 -16.54 -12.49 9.23
CA ALA A 134 -16.78 -13.25 10.45
C ALA A 134 -17.47 -14.61 10.21
N ASP A 135 -17.60 -15.05 8.95
CA ASP A 135 -18.19 -16.34 8.53
C ASP A 135 -17.09 -17.39 8.39
N LEU A 136 -16.51 -17.75 9.53
CA LEU A 136 -15.33 -18.62 9.63
C LEU A 136 -15.53 -20.00 8.99
N ASP A 137 -16.77 -20.50 8.93
CA ASP A 137 -17.09 -21.78 8.28
C ASP A 137 -17.55 -21.65 6.81
N ASN A 138 -17.66 -20.42 6.30
CA ASN A 138 -17.93 -20.06 4.92
C ASN A 138 -19.32 -20.54 4.41
N ASN A 139 -20.36 -20.43 5.24
CA ASN A 139 -21.71 -20.86 4.90
C ASN A 139 -22.64 -19.71 4.45
N ASN A 140 -22.10 -18.50 4.30
CA ASN A 140 -22.75 -17.22 4.01
C ASN A 140 -23.64 -16.66 5.14
N ILE A 141 -23.43 -17.08 6.39
CA ILE A 141 -24.18 -16.55 7.53
C ILE A 141 -23.38 -16.65 8.83
N VAL A 142 -23.01 -15.51 9.42
CA VAL A 142 -22.44 -15.48 10.77
C VAL A 142 -23.45 -15.97 11.77
N ASN A 143 -23.15 -17.07 12.43
CA ASN A 143 -24.04 -17.68 13.39
C ASN A 143 -23.29 -18.36 14.54
N THR A 144 -23.99 -19.24 15.25
CA THR A 144 -23.43 -19.94 16.40
C THR A 144 -22.32 -20.95 16.06
N PHE A 145 -22.25 -21.42 14.81
CA PHE A 145 -21.20 -22.31 14.34
C PHE A 145 -19.88 -21.56 14.21
N ASP A 146 -19.87 -20.39 13.57
CA ASP A 146 -18.72 -19.49 13.51
C ASP A 146 -18.25 -19.11 14.93
N LEU A 147 -19.20 -18.83 15.83
CA LEU A 147 -18.86 -18.50 17.21
C LEU A 147 -18.20 -19.69 17.94
N ALA A 148 -18.54 -20.92 17.57
CA ALA A 148 -17.88 -22.11 18.10
C ALA A 148 -16.44 -22.23 17.58
N GLU A 149 -16.20 -21.87 16.31
CA GLU A 149 -14.86 -21.83 15.70
C GLU A 149 -13.99 -20.76 16.37
N MET A 150 -14.47 -19.52 16.46
CA MET A 150 -13.76 -18.44 17.18
C MET A 150 -13.43 -18.82 18.62
N ARG A 151 -14.34 -19.52 19.32
CA ARG A 151 -14.11 -20.01 20.70
C ARG A 151 -13.06 -21.11 20.76
N SER A 152 -12.94 -21.94 19.73
CA SER A 152 -11.87 -22.93 19.62
C SER A 152 -10.51 -22.25 19.51
N ASP A 153 -10.49 -21.08 18.86
CA ASP A 153 -9.27 -20.37 18.52
C ASP A 153 -8.89 -19.29 19.54
N PHE A 154 -9.70 -19.10 20.57
CA PHE A 154 -9.46 -18.11 21.62
C PHE A 154 -8.10 -18.31 22.33
N GLY A 155 -7.26 -17.28 22.28
CA GLY A 155 -5.91 -17.27 22.84
C GLY A 155 -4.84 -17.84 21.91
N LEU A 156 -5.20 -18.26 20.69
CA LEU A 156 -4.22 -18.54 19.64
C LEU A 156 -3.60 -17.22 19.15
N SER A 157 -2.36 -17.31 18.69
CA SER A 157 -1.61 -16.21 18.12
C SER A 157 -1.07 -16.57 16.74
N GLY A 158 -0.78 -15.54 15.94
CA GLY A 158 -0.32 -15.68 14.56
C GLY A 158 -1.44 -15.45 13.54
N SER A 159 -1.23 -15.90 12.30
CA SER A 159 -2.21 -15.76 11.21
C SER A 159 -3.38 -16.71 11.46
N ASN A 160 -4.42 -16.20 12.13
CA ASN A 160 -5.65 -16.92 12.39
C ASN A 160 -6.83 -16.09 11.86
N ASP A 161 -7.75 -16.73 11.17
CA ASP A 161 -8.90 -16.07 10.53
C ASP A 161 -9.86 -15.44 11.56
N ALA A 162 -9.93 -16.02 12.76
CA ALA A 162 -10.71 -15.48 13.87
C ALA A 162 -10.06 -14.27 14.58
N ASP A 163 -8.87 -13.82 14.15
CA ASP A 163 -8.24 -12.56 14.58
C ASP A 163 -8.79 -11.42 13.72
N LEU A 164 -10.03 -11.01 14.00
CA LEU A 164 -10.82 -10.06 13.19
C LEU A 164 -10.30 -8.61 13.27
N ASP A 165 -9.50 -8.26 14.27
CA ASP A 165 -8.82 -6.96 14.34
C ASP A 165 -7.33 -7.01 13.96
N CYS A 166 -6.84 -8.20 13.58
CA CYS A 166 -5.46 -8.49 13.20
C CYS A 166 -4.39 -7.94 14.16
N ASN A 167 -4.70 -7.92 15.47
CA ASN A 167 -3.74 -7.56 16.50
C ASN A 167 -2.71 -8.69 16.79
N GLY A 168 -2.87 -9.85 16.16
CA GLY A 168 -2.03 -11.04 16.26
C GLY A 168 -2.50 -12.05 17.31
N THR A 169 -3.67 -11.84 17.94
CA THR A 169 -4.23 -12.72 18.97
C THR A 169 -5.75 -12.73 18.99
N VAL A 170 -6.34 -13.92 18.84
CA VAL A 170 -7.78 -14.13 18.99
C VAL A 170 -8.18 -13.94 20.45
N ASN A 171 -8.94 -12.89 20.74
CA ASN A 171 -9.31 -12.50 22.10
C ASN A 171 -10.72 -11.90 22.18
N THR A 172 -11.01 -11.18 23.26
CA THR A 172 -12.34 -10.59 23.49
C THR A 172 -12.70 -9.46 22.53
N PHE A 173 -11.72 -8.81 21.89
CA PHE A 173 -11.94 -7.76 20.90
C PHE A 173 -12.46 -8.34 19.59
N ASP A 174 -11.91 -9.47 19.13
CA ASP A 174 -12.43 -10.20 17.95
C ASP A 174 -13.85 -10.69 18.20
N LEU A 175 -14.11 -11.20 19.39
CA LEU A 175 -15.46 -11.59 19.80
C LEU A 175 -16.44 -10.40 19.85
N ALA A 176 -15.95 -9.17 20.05
CA ALA A 176 -16.80 -7.98 19.96
C ALA A 176 -17.16 -7.68 18.50
N ILE A 177 -16.19 -7.74 17.59
CA ILE A 177 -16.39 -7.56 16.14
C ILE A 177 -17.39 -8.59 15.62
N MET A 178 -17.16 -9.87 15.91
CA MET A 178 -18.06 -10.95 15.49
C MET A 178 -19.53 -10.74 15.89
N ARG A 179 -19.76 -10.13 17.06
CA ARG A 179 -21.13 -9.85 17.53
C ARG A 179 -21.82 -8.76 16.72
N GLU A 180 -21.06 -7.84 16.11
CA GLU A 180 -21.59 -6.79 15.25
C GLU A 180 -22.13 -7.39 13.94
N ASP A 181 -21.50 -8.46 13.45
CA ASP A 181 -21.84 -9.11 12.18
C ASP A 181 -22.74 -10.36 12.37
N PHE A 182 -23.18 -10.64 13.60
CA PHE A 182 -24.01 -11.81 13.89
C PHE A 182 -25.36 -11.77 13.15
N GLY A 183 -25.62 -12.77 12.32
CA GLY A 183 -26.82 -12.86 11.49
C GLY A 183 -26.80 -12.00 10.22
N SER A 184 -25.71 -11.28 9.94
CA SER A 184 -25.44 -10.78 8.58
C SER A 184 -24.78 -11.84 7.72
N ALA A 185 -24.88 -11.67 6.41
CA ALA A 185 -24.00 -12.34 5.46
C ALA A 185 -22.70 -11.53 5.43
N PRO A 186 -21.55 -12.10 5.80
CA PRO A 186 -20.26 -11.47 5.50
C PRO A 186 -20.01 -11.52 4.01
N GLY A 187 -18.92 -10.88 3.57
CA GLY A 187 -18.44 -11.04 2.21
C GLY A 187 -18.33 -12.52 1.81
N PRO A 188 -18.60 -12.89 0.55
CA PRO A 188 -18.48 -14.28 0.12
C PRO A 188 -17.04 -14.77 0.21
N SER A 189 -16.71 -15.46 1.29
CA SER A 189 -15.43 -16.10 1.47
C SER A 189 -15.21 -17.21 0.44
N ALA A 190 -14.23 -17.00 -0.42
CA ALA A 190 -13.74 -17.98 -1.36
C ALA A 190 -12.46 -18.60 -0.80
N LEU A 191 -12.59 -19.72 -0.07
CA LEU A 191 -11.49 -20.68 -0.02
C LEU A 191 -11.07 -20.99 -1.46
N VAL A 192 -10.00 -20.37 -1.93
CA VAL A 192 -9.36 -20.79 -3.18
C VAL A 192 -8.85 -22.21 -2.90
N PRO A 193 -9.28 -23.22 -3.69
CA PRO A 193 -8.92 -24.61 -3.45
C PRO A 193 -7.41 -24.87 -3.56
#